data_AF-A0A3G7TRZ0-F1
#
_entry.id   AF-A0A3G7TRZ0-F1
#
_cell.length_a   1.000
_cell.length_b   1.000
_cell.length_c   1.000
_cell.angle_alpha   90.00
_cell.angle_beta   90.00
_cell.angle_gamma   90.00
#
_symmetry.space_group_name_H-M   'P 1'
#
loop_
_entity.id
_entity.type
_entity.pdbx_description
1 polymer ?
#
loop_
_entity_poly.entity_id
_entity_poly.type
_entity_poly.pdbx_seq_one_letter_code
_entity_poly.pdbx_strand_id
1 'polypeptide(L)'
;MRCLSSVLPLTLLSLSMAFATAAVASDETQLVTSINSYRSQVQRCAGQVSQELPPLAADPRLVLPANSIGNLQQALASSAYPMVNVQAISLSGPRNAQAAMKAVQESFCQVVLDPQFVDIGVSRTGQEWRIVLARPLLTARLGDWQAEGQKLLESLNSARAQPRQCGNQIFAAATPLAWNATLASAAQDHTRDMANHNFFDHKDRDGRTPGDRAELAGYAGQQIGENIAAGQDSVRKVVDGWLASPGHCANLMNPQYRELGASYAVDPKSDAGIYWTAMFGTP
;
A
#
# COMPACT_ATOMS: atom_id res chain seq x y z
N MET A 1 -20.66 -81.44 -23.48
CA MET A 1 -19.67 -80.98 -22.47
C MET A 1 -19.33 -79.53 -22.74
N ARG A 2 -19.80 -78.59 -21.92
CA ARG A 2 -19.28 -77.21 -21.82
C ARG A 2 -19.49 -76.75 -20.37
N CYS A 3 -18.39 -76.52 -19.64
CA CYS A 3 -18.37 -75.84 -18.35
C CYS A 3 -17.83 -74.43 -18.55
N LEU A 4 -18.48 -73.43 -17.96
CA LEU A 4 -18.05 -72.05 -17.89
C LEU A 4 -17.35 -71.81 -16.55
N SER A 5 -16.15 -71.25 -16.56
CA SER A 5 -15.43 -70.81 -15.35
C SER A 5 -15.44 -69.28 -15.27
N SER A 6 -15.86 -68.80 -14.09
CA SER A 6 -15.89 -67.38 -13.68
C SER A 6 -14.55 -66.99 -13.05
N VAL A 7 -14.07 -65.77 -13.31
CA VAL A 7 -12.88 -65.19 -12.67
C VAL A 7 -13.29 -63.85 -12.06
N LEU A 8 -13.19 -63.72 -10.74
CA LEU A 8 -13.31 -62.44 -10.02
C LEU A 8 -11.90 -61.88 -9.72
N PRO A 9 -11.63 -60.58 -9.94
CA PRO A 9 -10.40 -59.95 -9.47
C PRO A 9 -10.59 -59.31 -8.09
N LEU A 10 -9.67 -59.59 -7.16
CA LEU A 10 -9.52 -58.93 -5.86
C LEU A 10 -8.87 -57.54 -6.06
N THR A 11 -9.54 -56.47 -5.64
CA THR A 11 -8.95 -55.13 -5.53
C THR A 11 -8.43 -54.88 -4.11
N LEU A 12 -7.12 -54.69 -3.98
CA LEU A 12 -6.44 -54.28 -2.74
C LEU A 12 -6.58 -52.77 -2.53
N LEU A 13 -7.17 -52.36 -1.41
CA LEU A 13 -7.30 -50.96 -1.00
C LEU A 13 -6.10 -50.58 -0.12
N SER A 14 -5.17 -49.77 -0.63
CA SER A 14 -4.05 -49.21 0.15
C SER A 14 -4.49 -47.94 0.88
N LEU A 15 -4.61 -48.03 2.21
CA LEU A 15 -4.96 -46.92 3.09
C LEU A 15 -3.69 -46.09 3.40
N SER A 16 -3.57 -44.90 2.82
CA SER A 16 -2.50 -43.94 3.12
C SER A 16 -2.99 -42.97 4.21
N MET A 17 -2.36 -43.03 5.40
CA MET A 17 -2.56 -42.03 6.45
C MET A 17 -1.75 -40.77 6.11
N ALA A 18 -2.44 -39.67 5.81
CA ALA A 18 -1.84 -38.35 5.72
C ALA A 18 -1.77 -37.72 7.13
N PHE A 19 -0.55 -37.55 7.67
CA PHE A 19 -0.33 -36.74 8.87
C PHE A 19 -0.35 -35.26 8.48
N ALA A 20 -1.40 -34.54 8.88
CA ALA A 20 -1.43 -33.09 8.78
C ALA A 20 -0.65 -32.48 9.95
N THR A 21 0.57 -31.98 9.69
CA THR A 21 1.31 -31.16 10.65
C THR A 21 0.69 -29.77 10.69
N ALA A 22 0.02 -29.41 11.79
CA ALA A 22 -0.40 -28.04 12.02
C ALA A 22 0.85 -27.16 12.26
N ALA A 23 1.11 -26.19 11.38
CA ALA A 23 2.17 -25.22 11.57
C ALA A 23 1.83 -24.33 12.78
N VAL A 24 2.64 -24.37 13.83
CA VAL A 24 2.49 -23.50 15.00
C VAL A 24 2.92 -22.08 14.59
N ALA A 25 2.07 -21.08 14.87
CA ALA A 25 2.38 -19.68 14.58
C ALA A 25 3.64 -19.25 15.36
N SER A 26 4.47 -18.41 14.73
CA SER A 26 5.70 -17.91 15.38
C SER A 26 5.39 -17.08 16.63
N ASP A 27 6.35 -16.99 17.54
CA ASP A 27 6.23 -16.21 18.78
C ASP A 27 5.95 -14.71 18.48
N GLU A 28 6.51 -14.16 17.40
CA GLU A 28 6.24 -12.79 16.93
C GLU A 28 4.78 -12.63 16.49
N THR A 29 4.26 -13.60 15.72
CA THR A 29 2.86 -13.60 15.25
C THR A 29 1.90 -13.72 16.43
N GLN A 30 2.20 -14.61 17.38
CA GLN A 30 1.40 -14.77 18.61
C GLN A 30 1.39 -13.47 19.44
N LEU A 31 2.51 -12.75 19.52
CA LEU A 31 2.58 -11.48 20.24
C LEU A 31 1.70 -10.42 19.56
N VAL A 32 1.74 -10.30 18.22
CA VAL A 32 0.85 -9.40 17.47
C VAL A 32 -0.62 -9.72 17.74
N THR A 33 -1.00 -11.00 17.69
CA THR A 33 -2.37 -11.44 18.04
C THR A 33 -2.73 -11.05 19.47
N SER A 34 -1.82 -11.25 20.43
CA SER A 34 -2.05 -10.91 21.84
C SER A 34 -2.25 -9.40 22.05
N ILE A 35 -1.44 -8.57 21.39
CA ILE A 35 -1.57 -7.11 21.42
C ILE A 35 -2.91 -6.67 20.83
N ASN A 36 -3.31 -7.24 19.69
CA ASN A 36 -4.59 -6.91 19.06
C ASN A 36 -5.79 -7.33 19.91
N SER A 37 -5.72 -8.50 20.56
CA SER A 37 -6.75 -8.92 21.51
C SER A 37 -6.83 -8.02 22.75
N TYR A 38 -5.70 -7.47 23.20
CA TYR A 38 -5.66 -6.53 24.32
C TYR A 38 -6.26 -5.18 23.95
N ARG A 39 -5.97 -4.69 22.73
CA ARG A 39 -6.50 -3.44 22.15
C ARG A 39 -7.99 -3.49 21.84
N SER A 40 -8.54 -4.65 21.52
CA SER A 40 -9.97 -4.82 21.20
C SER A 40 -10.89 -4.83 22.43
N GLN A 41 -10.39 -4.41 23.59
CA GLN A 41 -11.13 -4.37 24.84
C GLN A 41 -10.80 -3.07 25.57
N VAL A 42 -11.71 -2.60 26.42
CA VAL A 42 -11.45 -1.48 27.32
C VAL A 42 -10.42 -1.90 28.37
N GLN A 43 -9.28 -1.23 28.41
CA GLN A 43 -8.19 -1.51 29.34
C GLN A 43 -8.03 -0.40 30.37
N ARG A 44 -7.45 -0.75 31.52
CA ARG A 44 -6.91 0.22 32.47
C ARG A 44 -5.39 0.21 32.37
N CYS A 45 -4.80 1.34 32.06
CA CYS A 45 -3.38 1.49 31.87
C CYS A 45 -2.91 2.81 32.48
N ALA A 46 -1.91 2.75 33.39
CA ALA A 46 -1.36 3.91 34.08
C ALA A 46 -2.43 4.87 34.68
N GLY A 47 -3.51 4.30 35.23
CA GLY A 47 -4.62 5.08 35.82
C GLY A 47 -5.62 5.65 34.82
N GLN A 48 -5.39 5.49 33.51
CA GLN A 48 -6.33 5.88 32.45
C GLN A 48 -7.10 4.68 31.91
N VAL A 49 -8.31 4.94 31.41
CA VAL A 49 -9.15 3.95 30.75
C VAL A 49 -9.01 4.13 29.24
N SER A 50 -8.62 3.08 28.51
CA SER A 50 -8.55 3.11 27.05
C SER A 50 -9.93 2.89 26.42
N GLN A 51 -10.08 3.34 25.19
CA GLN A 51 -11.19 2.92 24.33
C GLN A 51 -10.86 1.56 23.70
N GLU A 52 -11.89 0.92 23.14
CA GLU A 52 -11.68 -0.20 22.21
C GLU A 52 -11.04 0.33 20.92
N LEU A 53 -9.97 -0.32 20.47
CA LEU A 53 -9.22 0.09 19.30
C LEU A 53 -9.25 -0.98 18.22
N PRO A 54 -9.25 -0.58 16.93
CA PRO A 54 -9.09 -1.54 15.84
C PRO A 54 -7.74 -2.28 15.95
N PRO A 55 -7.67 -3.50 15.38
CA PRO A 55 -6.44 -4.27 15.37
C PRO A 55 -5.36 -3.56 14.56
N LEU A 56 -4.14 -3.63 15.07
CA LEU A 56 -2.94 -3.22 14.35
C LEU A 56 -2.70 -4.16 13.17
N ALA A 57 -2.28 -3.55 12.07
CA ALA A 57 -1.88 -4.17 10.83
C ALA A 57 -0.42 -4.63 10.88
N ALA A 58 -0.15 -5.92 10.68
CA ALA A 58 1.23 -6.36 10.50
C ALA A 58 1.80 -5.80 9.17
N ASP A 59 2.92 -5.06 9.24
CA ASP A 59 3.64 -4.55 8.07
C ASP A 59 5.10 -5.07 8.06
N PRO A 60 5.52 -5.84 7.04
CA PRO A 60 6.88 -6.37 6.94
C PRO A 60 7.98 -5.29 7.00
N ARG A 61 7.71 -4.06 6.54
CA ARG A 61 8.67 -2.95 6.55
C ARG A 61 8.98 -2.44 7.95
N LEU A 62 8.14 -2.80 8.94
CA LEU A 62 8.33 -2.48 10.36
C LEU A 62 9.07 -3.60 11.13
N VAL A 63 9.33 -4.75 10.50
CA VAL A 63 10.10 -5.86 11.10
C VAL A 63 11.59 -5.53 11.05
N LEU A 64 12.02 -4.66 11.97
CA LEU A 64 13.41 -4.23 12.11
C LEU A 64 14.20 -5.17 13.02
N PRO A 65 15.53 -5.36 12.85
CA PRO A 65 16.32 -6.27 13.68
C PRO A 65 16.20 -5.96 15.18
N ALA A 66 15.98 -7.00 15.99
CA ALA A 66 15.78 -6.85 17.43
C ALA A 66 16.97 -6.17 18.12
N ASN A 67 18.18 -6.44 17.64
CA ASN A 67 19.43 -5.97 18.23
C ASN A 67 19.91 -4.63 17.66
N SER A 68 19.11 -3.95 16.84
CA SER A 68 19.53 -2.72 16.16
C SER A 68 19.65 -1.56 17.15
N ILE A 69 20.86 -1.02 17.29
CA ILE A 69 21.20 0.17 18.12
C ILE A 69 21.11 1.47 17.29
N GLY A 70 20.58 1.39 16.06
CA GLY A 70 20.49 2.51 15.12
C GLY A 70 19.29 3.43 15.33
N ASN A 71 19.32 4.58 14.63
CA ASN A 71 18.22 5.53 14.57
C ASN A 71 16.99 4.89 13.91
N LEU A 72 15.88 4.83 14.64
CA LEU A 72 14.63 4.22 14.18
C LEU A 72 14.09 4.88 12.90
N GLN A 73 14.16 6.21 12.82
CA GLN A 73 13.75 6.96 11.64
C GLN A 73 14.60 6.62 10.41
N GLN A 74 15.93 6.45 10.58
CA GLN A 74 16.80 6.08 9.48
C GLN A 74 16.54 4.65 8.99
N ALA A 75 16.29 3.71 9.91
CA ALA A 75 15.93 2.34 9.55
C ALA A 75 14.62 2.28 8.76
N LEU A 76 13.62 3.07 9.14
CA LEU A 76 12.32 3.12 8.44
C LEU A 76 12.36 3.87 7.11
N ALA A 77 13.21 4.90 7.01
CA ALA A 77 13.50 5.52 5.72
C ALA A 77 14.12 4.51 4.74
N SER A 78 15.00 3.62 5.22
CA SER A 78 15.59 2.57 4.40
C SER A 78 14.60 1.46 3.99
N SER A 79 13.56 1.22 4.79
CA SER A 79 12.47 0.29 4.43
C SER A 79 11.34 0.96 3.62
N ALA A 80 11.53 2.22 3.22
CA ALA A 80 10.56 3.02 2.47
C ALA A 80 9.16 3.01 3.13
N TYR A 81 9.11 3.08 4.46
CA TYR A 81 7.85 3.20 5.18
C TYR A 81 7.47 4.69 5.36
N PRO A 82 6.40 5.19 4.72
CA PRO A 82 6.00 6.59 4.82
C PRO A 82 5.23 6.82 6.12
N MET A 83 5.86 7.43 7.12
CA MET A 83 5.28 7.59 8.47
C MET A 83 5.08 9.05 8.88
N VAL A 84 4.02 9.29 9.67
CA VAL A 84 3.86 10.51 10.47
C VAL A 84 4.54 10.34 11.82
N ASN A 85 4.33 9.19 12.46
CA ASN A 85 4.87 8.90 13.78
C ASN A 85 5.24 7.43 13.91
N VAL A 86 6.24 7.14 14.74
CA VAL A 86 6.71 5.78 15.01
C VAL A 86 7.25 5.69 16.43
N GLN A 87 7.01 4.54 17.07
CA GLN A 87 7.60 4.22 18.36
C GLN A 87 8.09 2.77 18.37
N ALA A 88 9.25 2.54 18.96
CA ALA A 88 9.79 1.20 19.17
C ALA A 88 9.84 0.87 20.66
N ILE A 89 9.36 -0.31 21.00
CA ILE A 89 9.52 -0.94 22.31
C ILE A 89 10.58 -2.02 22.14
N SER A 90 11.58 -2.01 23.02
CA SER A 90 12.60 -3.07 23.09
C SER A 90 12.45 -3.79 24.41
N LEU A 91 12.39 -5.13 24.37
CA LEU A 91 12.28 -5.97 25.56
C LEU A 91 13.43 -6.97 25.57
N SER A 92 14.11 -7.07 26.71
CA SER A 92 15.18 -8.04 26.95
C SER A 92 14.73 -9.03 28.03
N GLY A 93 14.81 -10.33 27.74
CA GLY A 93 14.54 -11.39 28.71
C GLY A 93 13.27 -12.24 28.48
N PRO A 94 12.16 -11.73 27.91
CA PRO A 94 11.01 -12.58 27.62
C PRO A 94 11.36 -13.77 26.72
N ARG A 95 10.98 -14.98 27.15
CA ARG A 95 11.33 -16.22 26.44
C ARG A 95 10.32 -16.64 25.38
N ASN A 96 9.13 -16.05 25.37
CA ASN A 96 8.03 -16.37 24.47
C ASN A 96 7.05 -15.18 24.38
N ALA A 97 6.07 -15.29 23.47
CA ALA A 97 5.07 -14.25 23.24
C ALA A 97 4.28 -13.87 24.51
N GLN A 98 3.95 -14.84 25.35
CA GLN A 98 3.17 -14.60 26.57
C GLN A 98 3.95 -13.76 27.60
N ALA A 99 5.22 -14.09 27.82
CA ALA A 99 6.11 -13.31 28.68
C ALA A 99 6.35 -11.90 28.11
N ALA A 100 6.47 -11.78 26.78
CA ALA A 100 6.65 -10.49 26.13
C ALA A 100 5.39 -9.63 26.28
N MET A 101 4.20 -10.22 26.08
CA MET A 101 2.93 -9.53 26.26
C MET A 101 2.74 -9.03 27.70
N LYS A 102 3.13 -9.85 28.70
CA LYS A 102 3.11 -9.42 30.10
C LYS A 102 3.97 -8.18 30.32
N ALA A 103 5.20 -8.17 29.81
CA ALA A 103 6.08 -7.00 29.91
C ALA A 103 5.51 -5.76 29.19
N VAL A 104 4.86 -5.95 28.03
CA VAL A 104 4.13 -4.89 27.33
C VAL A 104 3.01 -4.31 28.18
N GLN A 105 2.18 -5.15 28.82
CA GLN A 105 1.08 -4.69 29.66
C GLN A 105 1.56 -3.91 30.89
N GLU A 106 2.67 -4.34 31.50
CA GLU A 106 3.20 -3.73 32.71
C GLU A 106 3.91 -2.40 32.44
N SER A 107 4.66 -2.29 31.35
CA SER A 107 5.58 -1.15 31.12
C SER A 107 5.24 -0.29 29.90
N PHE A 108 4.49 -0.81 28.94
CA PHE A 108 4.28 -0.18 27.63
C PHE A 108 2.82 -0.12 27.19
N CYS A 109 1.87 -0.34 28.12
CA CYS A 109 0.45 -0.36 27.79
C CYS A 109 -0.02 0.97 27.17
N GLN A 110 0.56 2.11 27.56
CA GLN A 110 0.19 3.42 27.01
C GLN A 110 0.53 3.51 25.52
N VAL A 111 1.64 2.88 25.10
CA VAL A 111 2.09 2.89 23.71
C VAL A 111 1.22 1.97 22.86
N VAL A 112 0.99 0.73 23.31
CA VAL A 112 0.14 -0.22 22.56
C VAL A 112 -1.34 0.12 22.63
N LEU A 113 -1.78 1.06 23.46
CA LEU A 113 -3.15 1.57 23.52
C LEU A 113 -3.28 3.00 22.98
N ASP A 114 -2.24 3.52 22.33
CA ASP A 114 -2.34 4.81 21.64
C ASP A 114 -3.15 4.63 20.34
N PRO A 115 -4.26 5.37 20.15
CA PRO A 115 -5.10 5.27 18.96
C PRO A 115 -4.41 5.76 17.68
N GLN A 116 -3.29 6.50 17.78
CA GLN A 116 -2.62 7.02 16.60
C GLN A 116 -1.90 5.92 15.80
N PHE A 117 -1.51 4.82 16.44
CA PHE A 117 -0.82 3.72 15.80
C PHE A 117 -1.82 2.72 15.21
N VAL A 118 -1.56 2.33 13.96
CA VAL A 118 -2.40 1.41 13.19
C VAL A 118 -1.61 0.27 12.56
N ASP A 119 -0.29 0.40 12.46
CA ASP A 119 0.60 -0.64 11.95
C ASP A 119 1.57 -1.15 13.03
N ILE A 120 2.00 -2.42 12.91
CA ILE A 120 2.92 -3.09 13.83
C ILE A 120 3.93 -3.96 13.08
N GLY A 121 5.18 -3.95 13.54
CA GLY A 121 6.19 -4.94 13.20
C GLY A 121 6.78 -5.54 14.47
N VAL A 122 6.95 -6.85 14.50
CA VAL A 122 7.58 -7.54 15.64
C VAL A 122 8.73 -8.39 15.14
N SER A 123 9.88 -8.27 15.79
CA SER A 123 11.04 -9.13 15.55
C SER A 123 11.61 -9.63 16.87
N ARG A 124 12.33 -10.74 16.77
CA ARG A 124 13.00 -11.35 17.92
C ARG A 124 14.36 -11.92 17.52
N THR A 125 15.34 -11.81 18.42
CA THR A 125 16.62 -12.53 18.31
C THR A 125 17.03 -13.01 19.70
N GLY A 126 16.93 -14.33 19.93
CA GLY A 126 17.16 -14.90 21.25
C GLY A 126 16.08 -14.46 22.25
N GLN A 127 16.45 -13.64 23.23
CA GLN A 127 15.53 -13.05 24.22
C GLN A 127 15.32 -11.54 24.03
N GLU A 128 15.90 -10.99 22.96
CA GLU A 128 15.70 -9.60 22.56
C GLU A 128 14.50 -9.52 21.63
N TRP A 129 13.55 -8.65 21.96
CA TRP A 129 12.35 -8.38 21.18
C TRP A 129 12.32 -6.91 20.78
N ARG A 130 11.84 -6.66 19.57
CA ARG A 130 11.53 -5.31 19.12
C ARG A 130 10.11 -5.27 18.56
N ILE A 131 9.32 -4.34 19.08
CA ILE A 131 7.95 -4.08 18.64
C ILE A 131 7.93 -2.65 18.12
N VAL A 132 7.67 -2.47 16.82
CA VAL A 132 7.59 -1.17 16.18
C VAL A 132 6.13 -0.88 15.88
N LEU A 133 5.61 0.23 16.41
CA LEU A 133 4.26 0.71 16.19
C LEU A 133 4.33 1.97 15.35
N ALA A 134 3.53 2.06 14.29
CA ALA A 134 3.61 3.17 13.37
C ALA A 134 2.24 3.72 12.97
N ARG A 135 2.25 5.03 12.73
CA ARG A 135 1.20 5.76 12.05
C ARG A 135 1.69 6.06 10.63
N PRO A 136 1.17 5.37 9.61
CA PRO A 136 1.52 5.68 8.24
C PRO A 136 1.03 7.07 7.88
N LEU A 137 1.71 7.72 6.93
CA LEU A 137 1.26 8.95 6.30
C LEU A 137 -0.10 8.76 5.61
N LEU A 138 -0.32 7.57 5.07
CA LEU A 138 -1.52 7.21 4.36
C LEU A 138 -2.33 6.19 5.15
N THR A 139 -3.60 6.51 5.37
CA THR A 139 -4.57 5.57 5.95
C THR A 139 -4.91 4.40 5.03
N ALA A 140 -4.74 4.58 3.70
CA ALA A 140 -4.87 3.50 2.74
C ALA A 140 -3.53 2.76 2.60
N ARG A 141 -3.56 1.43 2.72
CA ARG A 141 -2.42 0.58 2.32
C ARG A 141 -2.32 0.56 0.80
N LEU A 142 -1.70 1.60 0.24
CA LEU A 142 -1.29 1.62 -1.16
C LEU A 142 -0.21 0.56 -1.37
N GLY A 143 -0.31 -0.19 -2.48
CA GLY A 143 0.77 -1.04 -2.98
C GLY A 143 1.93 -0.20 -3.53
N ASP A 144 2.88 -0.82 -4.24
CA ASP A 144 3.89 -0.02 -4.95
C ASP A 144 3.24 0.88 -6.03
N TRP A 145 4.01 1.85 -6.52
CA TRP A 145 3.52 2.84 -7.47
C TRP A 145 3.06 2.22 -8.79
N GLN A 146 3.66 1.09 -9.22
CA GLN A 146 3.22 0.39 -10.43
C GLN A 146 1.85 -0.27 -10.21
N ALA A 147 1.67 -0.94 -9.08
CA ALA A 147 0.42 -1.60 -8.72
C ALA A 147 -0.73 -0.59 -8.58
N GLU A 148 -0.49 0.54 -7.92
CA GLU A 148 -1.50 1.61 -7.82
C GLU A 148 -1.73 2.33 -9.16
N GLY A 149 -0.69 2.47 -9.99
CA GLY A 149 -0.81 2.97 -11.36
C GLY A 149 -1.72 2.08 -12.22
N GLN A 150 -1.61 0.76 -12.10
CA GLN A 150 -2.51 -0.19 -12.78
C GLN A 150 -3.95 -0.11 -12.28
N LYS A 151 -4.16 0.01 -10.96
CA LYS A 151 -5.51 0.25 -10.40
C LYS A 151 -6.10 1.57 -10.90
N LEU A 152 -5.26 2.60 -11.03
CA LEU A 152 -5.69 3.87 -11.61
C LEU A 152 -6.08 3.71 -13.08
N LEU A 153 -5.29 2.99 -13.89
CA LEU A 153 -5.63 2.66 -15.28
C LEU A 153 -7.00 1.98 -15.38
N GLU A 154 -7.24 0.95 -14.57
CA GLU A 154 -8.53 0.24 -14.54
C GLU A 154 -9.69 1.17 -14.19
N SER A 155 -9.51 2.03 -13.19
CA SER A 155 -10.52 2.99 -12.76
C SER A 155 -10.80 4.05 -13.83
N LEU A 156 -9.77 4.57 -14.50
CA LEU A 156 -9.91 5.50 -15.62
C LEU A 156 -10.59 4.85 -16.82
N ASN A 157 -10.28 3.59 -17.13
CA ASN A 157 -10.93 2.85 -18.21
C ASN A 157 -12.41 2.58 -17.91
N SER A 158 -12.75 2.25 -16.66
CA SER A 158 -14.14 2.16 -16.21
C SER A 158 -14.86 3.51 -16.36
N ALA A 159 -14.17 4.62 -16.07
CA ALA A 159 -14.71 5.95 -16.29
C ALA A 159 -14.94 6.27 -17.78
N ARG A 160 -13.97 5.93 -18.64
CA ARG A 160 -14.01 6.15 -20.09
C ARG A 160 -15.06 5.31 -20.81
N ALA A 161 -15.46 4.16 -20.25
CA ALA A 161 -16.46 3.27 -20.85
C ALA A 161 -17.89 3.86 -20.91
N GLN A 162 -18.12 5.03 -20.31
CA GLN A 162 -19.42 5.68 -20.25
C GLN A 162 -19.33 7.10 -20.83
N PRO A 163 -20.40 7.60 -21.49
CA PRO A 163 -20.49 9.02 -21.82
C PRO A 163 -20.41 9.87 -20.56
N ARG A 164 -19.74 11.02 -20.64
CA ARG A 164 -19.56 11.92 -19.50
C ARG A 164 -19.74 13.38 -19.88
N GLN A 165 -20.30 14.13 -18.95
CA GLN A 165 -20.34 15.59 -19.04
C GLN A 165 -19.19 16.17 -18.23
N CYS A 166 -18.25 16.84 -18.92
CA CYS A 166 -17.11 17.53 -18.33
C CYS A 166 -17.36 19.04 -18.40
N GLY A 167 -17.94 19.60 -17.34
CA GLY A 167 -18.45 20.98 -17.36
C GLY A 167 -19.56 21.16 -18.39
N ASN A 168 -19.32 21.99 -19.41
CA ASN A 168 -20.31 22.24 -20.49
C ASN A 168 -20.13 21.33 -21.70
N GLN A 169 -19.10 20.47 -21.72
CA GLN A 169 -18.81 19.58 -22.84
C GLN A 169 -19.32 18.17 -22.55
N ILE A 170 -19.94 17.53 -23.54
CA ILE A 170 -20.36 16.13 -23.47
C ILE A 170 -19.38 15.31 -24.30
N PHE A 171 -18.79 14.30 -23.67
CA PHE A 171 -17.94 13.30 -24.30
C PHE A 171 -18.69 11.98 -24.40
N ALA A 172 -18.58 11.33 -25.56
CA ALA A 172 -19.01 9.93 -25.71
C ALA A 172 -18.09 8.99 -24.90
N ALA A 173 -18.47 7.72 -24.78
CA ALA A 173 -17.55 6.70 -24.28
C ALA A 173 -16.28 6.66 -25.16
N ALA A 174 -15.12 6.54 -24.53
CA ALA A 174 -13.82 6.54 -25.18
C ALA A 174 -13.16 5.16 -25.09
N THR A 175 -12.33 4.84 -26.08
CA THR A 175 -11.56 3.58 -26.12
C THR A 175 -10.72 3.43 -24.84
N PRO A 176 -10.62 2.23 -24.26
CA PRO A 176 -9.75 2.01 -23.11
C PRO A 176 -8.29 2.31 -23.45
N LEU A 177 -7.58 2.87 -22.48
CA LEU A 177 -6.16 3.12 -22.53
C LEU A 177 -5.39 1.82 -22.25
N ALA A 178 -4.22 1.67 -22.88
CA ALA A 178 -3.24 0.64 -22.58
C ALA A 178 -2.13 1.20 -21.69
N TRP A 179 -1.55 0.36 -20.83
CA TRP A 179 -0.42 0.77 -20.01
C TRP A 179 0.84 0.98 -20.87
N ASN A 180 1.53 2.10 -20.67
CA ASN A 180 2.81 2.39 -21.30
C ASN A 180 3.88 2.66 -20.22
N ALA A 181 4.90 1.80 -20.17
CA ALA A 181 5.94 1.84 -19.14
C ALA A 181 6.81 3.11 -19.21
N THR A 182 7.02 3.66 -20.42
CA THR A 182 7.80 4.88 -20.62
C THR A 182 7.08 6.09 -20.03
N LEU A 183 5.79 6.26 -20.33
CA LEU A 183 4.96 7.29 -19.71
C LEU A 183 4.86 7.11 -18.19
N ALA A 184 4.86 5.86 -17.72
CA ALA A 184 4.78 5.57 -16.29
C ALA A 184 6.06 5.99 -15.55
N SER A 185 7.24 5.79 -16.17
CA SER A 185 8.51 6.30 -15.65
C SER A 185 8.51 7.83 -15.59
N ALA A 186 8.06 8.51 -16.65
CA ALA A 186 7.96 9.97 -16.67
C ALA A 186 7.00 10.50 -15.59
N ALA A 187 5.85 9.83 -15.40
CA ALA A 187 4.90 10.14 -14.35
C ALA A 187 5.50 9.93 -12.95
N GLN A 188 6.27 8.86 -12.74
CA GLN A 188 6.93 8.56 -11.48
C GLN A 188 7.93 9.64 -11.09
N ASP A 189 8.78 10.06 -12.04
CA ASP A 189 9.79 11.07 -11.78
C ASP A 189 9.16 12.41 -11.41
N HIS A 190 8.14 12.86 -12.17
CA HIS A 190 7.42 14.11 -11.85
C HIS A 190 6.69 14.03 -10.51
N THR A 191 6.04 12.91 -10.21
CA THR A 191 5.32 12.75 -8.94
C THR A 191 6.27 12.77 -7.74
N ARG A 192 7.44 12.14 -7.87
CA ARG A 192 8.50 12.19 -6.85
C ARG A 192 9.07 13.59 -6.71
N ASP A 193 9.24 14.32 -7.80
CA ASP A 193 9.71 15.69 -7.78
C ASP A 193 8.75 16.59 -6.99
N MET A 194 7.45 16.52 -7.30
CA MET A 194 6.39 17.23 -6.57
C MET A 194 6.39 16.91 -5.08
N ALA A 195 6.50 15.62 -4.73
CA ALA A 195 6.52 15.18 -3.33
C ALA A 195 7.76 15.68 -2.58
N ASN A 196 8.96 15.44 -3.13
CA ASN A 196 10.23 15.72 -2.45
C ASN A 196 10.52 17.23 -2.34
N HIS A 197 9.99 18.03 -3.25
CA HIS A 197 10.25 19.48 -3.30
C HIS A 197 9.03 20.33 -2.95
N ASN A 198 7.96 19.70 -2.46
CA ASN A 198 6.75 20.35 -1.96
C ASN A 198 6.16 21.37 -2.93
N PHE A 199 5.87 20.95 -4.16
CA PHE A 199 5.19 21.78 -5.16
C PHE A 199 4.11 21.00 -5.91
N PHE A 200 3.20 21.72 -6.56
CA PHE A 200 2.10 21.15 -7.33
C PHE A 200 1.90 21.95 -8.62
N ASP A 201 2.53 21.49 -9.71
CA ASP A 201 2.48 22.14 -11.01
C ASP A 201 2.65 21.09 -12.13
N HIS A 202 2.13 21.40 -13.32
CA HIS A 202 2.36 20.62 -14.54
C HIS A 202 3.78 20.78 -15.08
N LYS A 203 4.44 21.90 -14.78
CA LYS A 203 5.85 22.11 -15.10
C LYS A 203 6.74 21.55 -14.00
N ASP A 204 7.83 20.90 -14.38
CA ASP A 204 8.88 20.56 -13.42
C ASP A 204 9.64 21.82 -12.98
N ARG A 205 10.56 21.67 -12.02
CA ARG A 205 11.34 22.80 -11.49
C ARG A 205 12.33 23.42 -12.48
N ASP A 206 12.66 22.70 -13.55
CA ASP A 206 13.46 23.21 -14.68
C ASP A 206 12.58 23.86 -15.76
N GLY A 207 11.25 23.90 -15.56
CA GLY A 207 10.27 24.49 -16.46
C GLY A 207 9.78 23.56 -17.58
N ARG A 208 10.17 22.28 -17.57
CA ARG A 208 9.78 21.29 -18.57
C ARG A 208 8.30 20.94 -18.45
N THR A 209 7.63 20.87 -19.59
CA THR A 209 6.24 20.47 -19.73
C THR A 209 6.08 18.94 -19.66
N PRO A 210 4.84 18.42 -19.54
CA PRO A 210 4.61 16.98 -19.64
C PRO A 210 5.15 16.37 -20.93
N GLY A 211 5.03 17.09 -22.06
CA GLY A 211 5.57 16.66 -23.35
C GLY A 211 7.09 16.50 -23.32
N ASP A 212 7.79 17.51 -22.81
CA ASP A 212 9.26 17.48 -22.65
C ASP A 212 9.71 16.30 -21.77
N ARG A 213 8.99 16.04 -20.66
CA ARG A 213 9.29 14.91 -19.77
C ARG A 213 9.04 13.56 -20.44
N ALA A 214 7.98 13.43 -21.24
CA ALA A 214 7.69 12.21 -21.99
C ALA A 214 8.77 11.96 -23.06
N GLU A 215 9.18 12.99 -23.80
CA GLU A 215 10.24 12.90 -24.81
C GLU A 215 11.57 12.51 -24.17
N LEU A 216 11.96 13.14 -23.05
CA LEU A 216 13.17 12.80 -22.31
C LEU A 216 13.17 11.36 -21.76
N ALA A 217 12.00 10.83 -21.42
CA ALA A 217 11.83 9.43 -21.04
C ALA A 217 11.92 8.46 -22.23
N GLY A 218 11.91 8.97 -23.47
CA GLY A 218 11.99 8.20 -24.70
C GLY A 218 10.63 7.81 -25.30
N TYR A 219 9.56 8.53 -24.96
CA TYR A 219 8.24 8.30 -25.55
C TYR A 219 8.15 8.95 -26.94
N ALA A 220 7.78 8.18 -27.96
CA ALA A 220 7.79 8.61 -29.36
C ALA A 220 6.40 9.04 -29.91
N GLY A 221 5.40 9.19 -29.05
CA GLY A 221 4.04 9.53 -29.46
C GLY A 221 3.83 11.03 -29.78
N GLN A 222 2.69 11.33 -30.37
CA GLN A 222 2.41 12.65 -30.97
C GLN A 222 1.70 13.65 -30.05
N GLN A 223 0.90 13.15 -29.11
CA GLN A 223 0.11 13.97 -28.19
C GLN A 223 0.29 13.47 -26.77
N ILE A 224 0.59 14.40 -25.87
CA ILE A 224 0.74 14.16 -24.44
C ILE A 224 -0.28 14.98 -23.66
N GLY A 225 -0.97 14.33 -22.73
CA GLY A 225 -1.80 14.97 -21.73
C GLY A 225 -1.34 14.61 -20.32
N GLU A 226 -1.70 15.42 -19.34
CA GLU A 226 -1.40 15.15 -17.94
C GLU A 226 -2.58 15.53 -17.05
N ASN A 227 -2.92 14.66 -16.11
CA ASN A 227 -3.68 15.03 -14.91
C ASN A 227 -2.81 14.81 -13.68
N ILE A 228 -2.83 15.75 -12.75
CA ILE A 228 -2.16 15.65 -11.44
C ILE A 228 -3.17 15.78 -10.30
N ALA A 229 -2.89 15.17 -9.16
CA ALA A 229 -3.70 15.25 -7.95
C ALA A 229 -2.81 15.26 -6.70
N ALA A 230 -3.29 15.87 -5.62
CA ALA A 230 -2.54 16.04 -4.37
C ALA A 230 -3.48 15.96 -3.16
N GLY A 231 -3.07 15.19 -2.14
CA GLY A 231 -3.81 14.97 -0.90
C GLY A 231 -4.89 13.87 -0.96
N GLN A 232 -5.17 13.29 -2.12
CA GLN A 232 -6.08 12.15 -2.22
C GLN A 232 -5.34 10.84 -1.91
N ASP A 233 -5.73 10.16 -0.83
CA ASP A 233 -5.09 8.95 -0.32
C ASP A 233 -5.47 7.64 -1.04
N SER A 234 -6.24 7.72 -2.13
CA SER A 234 -6.73 6.53 -2.84
C SER A 234 -7.10 6.83 -4.29
N VAL A 235 -6.92 5.83 -5.16
CA VAL A 235 -7.29 5.87 -6.59
C VAL A 235 -8.72 6.38 -6.79
N ARG A 236 -9.68 5.91 -5.99
CA ARG A 236 -11.08 6.34 -6.08
C ARG A 236 -11.21 7.86 -5.90
N LYS A 237 -10.61 8.42 -4.85
CA LYS A 237 -10.66 9.87 -4.57
C LYS A 237 -9.97 10.68 -5.67
N VAL A 238 -8.88 10.17 -6.23
CA VAL A 238 -8.18 10.79 -7.37
C VAL A 238 -9.09 10.87 -8.59
N VAL A 239 -9.70 9.74 -8.98
CA VAL A 239 -10.59 9.68 -10.15
C VAL A 239 -11.84 10.52 -9.96
N ASP A 240 -12.47 10.45 -8.78
CA ASP A 240 -13.64 11.28 -8.45
C ASP A 240 -13.28 12.78 -8.53
N GLY A 241 -12.10 13.18 -8.04
CA GLY A 241 -11.60 14.54 -8.12
C GLY A 241 -11.32 15.02 -9.55
N TRP A 242 -10.72 14.18 -10.39
CA TRP A 242 -10.51 14.51 -11.81
C TRP A 242 -11.81 14.60 -12.59
N LEU A 243 -12.78 13.72 -12.32
CA LEU A 243 -14.09 13.77 -12.96
C LEU A 243 -14.90 14.99 -12.56
N ALA A 244 -14.74 15.49 -11.33
CA ALA A 244 -15.38 16.72 -10.86
C ALA A 244 -14.74 18.00 -11.44
N SER A 245 -13.51 17.93 -11.95
CA SER A 245 -12.82 19.06 -12.60
C SER A 245 -13.08 19.04 -14.11
N PRO A 246 -13.70 20.07 -14.71
CA PRO A 246 -13.99 20.09 -16.15
C PRO A 246 -12.76 19.84 -17.04
N GLY A 247 -11.62 20.45 -16.70
CA GLY A 247 -10.37 20.31 -17.47
C GLY A 247 -9.79 18.89 -17.36
N HIS A 248 -9.68 18.35 -16.15
CA HIS A 248 -9.17 16.99 -15.94
C HIS A 248 -10.10 15.93 -16.53
N CYS A 249 -11.42 16.12 -16.40
CA CYS A 249 -12.43 15.26 -17.00
C CYS A 249 -12.31 15.27 -18.53
N ALA A 250 -12.19 16.44 -19.16
CA ALA A 250 -12.04 16.55 -20.62
C ALA A 250 -10.74 15.86 -21.11
N ASN A 251 -9.62 16.03 -20.39
CA ASN A 251 -8.37 15.33 -20.71
C ASN A 251 -8.53 13.80 -20.57
N LEU A 252 -9.12 13.33 -19.46
CA LEU A 252 -9.43 11.92 -19.20
C LEU A 252 -10.30 11.32 -20.29
N MET A 253 -11.28 12.06 -20.81
CA MET A 253 -12.24 11.61 -21.83
C MET A 253 -11.79 11.87 -23.27
N ASN A 254 -10.59 12.42 -23.50
CA ASN A 254 -10.11 12.71 -24.84
C ASN A 254 -10.03 11.41 -25.68
N PRO A 255 -10.73 11.33 -26.82
CA PRO A 255 -10.79 10.12 -27.64
C PRO A 255 -9.53 9.87 -28.47
N GLN A 256 -8.54 10.78 -28.47
CA GLN A 256 -7.27 10.60 -29.19
C GLN A 256 -6.26 9.76 -28.40
N TYR A 257 -6.33 9.76 -27.06
CA TYR A 257 -5.40 8.99 -26.24
C TYR A 257 -5.66 7.49 -26.35
N ARG A 258 -4.56 6.73 -26.39
CA ARG A 258 -4.55 5.25 -26.42
C ARG A 258 -3.69 4.66 -25.31
N GLU A 259 -2.80 5.45 -24.72
CA GLU A 259 -1.84 4.98 -23.72
C GLU A 259 -1.90 5.79 -22.43
N LEU A 260 -1.52 5.15 -21.33
CA LEU A 260 -1.44 5.74 -20.01
C LEU A 260 -0.16 5.27 -19.30
N GLY A 261 0.53 6.19 -18.67
CA GLY A 261 1.44 5.91 -17.56
C GLY A 261 0.98 6.64 -16.31
N ALA A 262 1.07 6.02 -15.15
CA ALA A 262 0.66 6.65 -13.91
C ALA A 262 1.58 6.30 -12.74
N SER A 263 1.64 7.19 -11.75
CA SER A 263 2.36 6.96 -10.51
C SER A 263 1.75 7.78 -9.38
N TYR A 264 2.04 7.35 -8.16
CA TYR A 264 1.91 8.17 -6.97
C TYR A 264 3.26 8.29 -6.25
N ALA A 265 3.41 9.30 -5.41
CA ALA A 265 4.53 9.42 -4.48
C ALA A 265 4.06 10.06 -3.19
N VAL A 266 4.80 9.81 -2.11
CA VAL A 266 4.49 10.28 -0.77
C VAL A 266 5.70 10.97 -0.16
N ASP A 267 5.48 12.13 0.45
CA ASP A 267 6.46 12.75 1.34
C ASP A 267 5.71 13.34 2.55
N PRO A 268 5.89 12.78 3.76
CA PRO A 268 5.28 13.30 4.99
C PRO A 268 5.62 14.76 5.31
N LYS A 269 6.71 15.29 4.73
CA LYS A 269 7.15 16.67 4.94
C LYS A 269 6.53 17.66 3.95
N SER A 270 5.91 17.16 2.89
CA SER A 270 5.18 17.98 1.93
C SER A 270 3.80 18.37 2.48
N ASP A 271 3.28 19.51 2.03
CA ASP A 271 1.99 20.04 2.47
C ASP A 271 0.83 19.11 2.09
N ALA A 272 0.94 18.42 0.95
CA ALA A 272 -0.12 17.51 0.49
C ALA A 272 0.06 16.06 0.97
N GLY A 273 1.24 15.67 1.43
CA GLY A 273 1.59 14.32 1.86
C GLY A 273 1.67 13.27 0.73
N ILE A 274 0.78 13.34 -0.26
CA ILE A 274 0.69 12.43 -1.40
C ILE A 274 0.38 13.19 -2.68
N TYR A 275 1.00 12.74 -3.76
CA TYR A 275 0.86 13.27 -5.11
C TYR A 275 0.59 12.13 -6.08
N TRP A 276 -0.12 12.42 -7.17
CA TRP A 276 -0.42 11.51 -8.26
C TRP A 276 -0.20 12.21 -9.59
N THR A 277 0.32 11.48 -10.56
CA THR A 277 0.41 11.90 -11.96
C THR A 277 -0.12 10.81 -12.86
N ALA A 278 -0.96 11.19 -13.82
CA ALA A 278 -1.40 10.36 -14.94
C ALA A 278 -1.02 11.05 -16.26
N MET A 279 -0.12 10.41 -17.00
CA MET A 279 0.36 10.82 -18.31
C MET A 279 -0.40 10.05 -19.39
N PHE A 280 -1.03 10.77 -20.31
CA PHE A 280 -1.81 10.22 -21.42
C PHE A 280 -1.03 10.37 -22.73
N GLY A 281 -1.08 9.37 -23.60
CA GLY A 281 -0.32 9.35 -24.84
C GLY A 281 -1.14 8.90 -26.05
N THR A 282 -0.74 9.41 -27.21
CA THR A 282 -1.14 8.90 -28.53
C THR A 282 0.12 8.37 -29.24
N PRO A 283 0.23 7.03 -29.47
CA PRO A 283 1.37 6.42 -30.14
C PRO A 283 1.44 6.78 -31.63
#